data_AF-A0A2N7QBB3-F1
#
_entry.id   AF-A0A2N7QBB3-F1
#
_cell.length_a   1.000
_cell.length_b   1.000
_cell.length_c   1.000
_cell.angle_alpha   90.00
_cell.angle_beta   90.00
_cell.angle_gamma   90.00
#
_symmetry.space_group_name_H-M   'P 1'
#
loop_
_entity.id
_entity.type
_entity.pdbx_description
1 polymer ?
#
loop_
_entity_poly.entity_id
_entity_poly.type
_entity_poly.pdbx_seq_one_letter_code
_entity_poly.pdbx_strand_id
1 'polypeptide(L)'
;MIKKMPVESNRQTTIILLVTPFLLAFYRYFGMPANYDQLLSGRFSGAYLSGFYRDFFNFFMAFILLFLIPALIIKLVFKEKLRAYGFARGDLRLGIKLIIISLPLIVISGWASARRLDFQKEYSAFKINPLTLKAIIIYALAFFFYYFAFEFFFRGFLLQGLKPAFGSLNALLIQTIPCCLVHLGKPVSEVFASIVASLLFGYFVFQTRSLWYVIIIHWLVGVCLNIFIGLTLN
;
A
#
# COMPACT_ATOMS: atom_id res chain seq x y z
N MET A 1 -1.93 33.19 18.99
CA MET A 1 -0.67 33.54 18.33
C MET A 1 -0.37 32.47 17.28
N ILE A 2 -0.62 32.73 15.99
CA ILE A 2 -0.40 31.75 14.92
C ILE A 2 1.11 31.68 14.68
N LYS A 3 1.74 30.58 15.09
CA LYS A 3 3.18 30.36 14.85
C LYS A 3 3.35 30.20 13.33
N LYS A 4 3.85 31.23 12.65
CA LYS A 4 4.13 31.17 11.20
C LYS A 4 5.06 30.00 10.94
N MET A 5 4.64 29.09 10.05
CA MET A 5 5.48 27.98 9.64
C MET A 5 6.70 28.51 8.87
N PRO A 6 7.89 27.91 9.06
CA PRO A 6 9.07 28.28 8.28
C PRO A 6 8.81 28.07 6.78
N VAL A 7 9.35 28.97 5.95
CA VAL A 7 9.07 29.06 4.51
C VAL A 7 9.36 27.75 3.76
N GLU A 8 10.41 27.01 4.13
CA GLU A 8 10.74 25.71 3.53
C GLU A 8 9.70 24.62 3.83
N SER A 9 9.12 24.60 5.03
CA SER A 9 8.04 23.67 5.41
C SER A 9 6.77 23.92 4.59
N ASN A 10 6.54 25.15 4.15
CA ASN A 10 5.41 25.51 3.30
C ASN A 10 5.56 24.96 1.86
N ARG A 11 6.77 25.05 1.28
CA ARG A 11 7.05 24.53 -0.08
C ARG A 11 6.91 23.01 -0.15
N GLN A 12 7.51 22.28 0.79
CA GLN A 12 7.42 20.82 0.86
C GLN A 12 5.96 20.36 0.96
N THR A 13 5.21 20.97 1.89
CA THR A 13 3.79 20.70 2.09
C THR A 13 2.99 20.92 0.82
N THR A 14 3.21 22.04 0.13
CA THR A 14 2.53 22.37 -1.13
C THR A 14 2.81 21.31 -2.20
N ILE A 15 4.07 20.89 -2.35
CA ILE A 15 4.45 19.87 -3.34
C ILE A 15 3.77 18.53 -3.02
N ILE A 16 3.80 18.08 -1.77
CA ILE A 16 3.15 16.83 -1.36
C ILE A 16 1.66 16.88 -1.69
N LEU A 17 0.97 17.95 -1.26
CA LEU A 17 -0.48 18.08 -1.45
C LEU A 17 -0.89 18.20 -2.92
N LEU A 18 -0.04 18.77 -3.79
CA LEU A 18 -0.30 18.85 -5.24
C LEU A 18 0.01 17.55 -5.97
N VAL A 19 1.12 16.90 -5.63
CA VAL A 19 1.57 15.67 -6.31
C VAL A 19 0.70 14.47 -5.95
N THR A 20 0.19 14.41 -4.71
CA THR A 20 -0.64 13.30 -4.26
C THR A 20 -1.87 13.02 -5.13
N PRO A 21 -2.78 13.98 -5.39
CA PRO A 21 -3.94 13.72 -6.24
C PRO A 21 -3.54 13.35 -7.67
N PHE A 22 -2.47 13.94 -8.22
CA PHE A 22 -1.97 13.59 -9.55
C PHE A 22 -1.50 12.14 -9.63
N LEU A 23 -0.63 11.71 -8.71
CA LEU A 23 -0.10 10.34 -8.72
C LEU A 23 -1.20 9.30 -8.47
N LEU A 24 -2.13 9.58 -7.55
CA LEU A 24 -3.24 8.66 -7.26
C LEU A 24 -4.23 8.58 -8.41
N ALA A 25 -4.57 9.71 -9.05
CA ALA A 25 -5.43 9.71 -10.23
C ALA A 25 -4.76 8.98 -11.39
N PHE A 26 -3.49 9.28 -11.68
CA PHE A 26 -2.74 8.61 -12.74
C PHE A 26 -2.66 7.09 -12.50
N TYR A 27 -2.35 6.68 -11.27
CA TYR A 27 -2.35 5.27 -10.89
C TYR A 27 -3.73 4.63 -11.09
N ARG A 28 -4.82 5.31 -10.70
CA ARG A 28 -6.17 4.77 -10.87
C ARG A 28 -6.57 4.62 -12.34
N TYR A 29 -6.19 5.56 -13.21
CA TYR A 29 -6.57 5.54 -14.62
C TYR A 29 -5.67 4.66 -15.48
N PHE A 30 -4.39 4.51 -15.14
CA PHE A 30 -3.41 3.83 -16.00
C PHE A 30 -2.73 2.62 -15.33
N GLY A 31 -2.68 2.58 -14.00
CA GLY A 31 -2.00 1.53 -13.24
C GLY A 31 -2.88 0.33 -12.85
N MET A 32 -4.20 0.37 -13.08
CA MET A 32 -5.10 -0.71 -12.67
C MET A 32 -5.01 -1.96 -13.56
N PRO A 33 -5.28 -3.18 -13.03
CA PRO A 33 -5.19 -4.44 -13.78
C PRO A 33 -5.99 -4.45 -15.09
N ALA A 34 -7.15 -3.80 -15.14
CA ALA A 34 -8.01 -3.74 -16.33
C ALA A 34 -7.33 -3.07 -17.54
N ASN A 35 -6.36 -2.18 -17.30
CA ASN A 35 -5.65 -1.48 -18.38
C ASN A 35 -4.55 -2.33 -19.00
N TYR A 36 -4.10 -3.39 -18.33
CA TYR A 36 -3.15 -4.34 -18.91
C TYR A 36 -3.71 -4.94 -20.20
N ASP A 37 -5.00 -5.28 -20.20
CA ASP A 37 -5.64 -5.92 -21.34
C ASP A 37 -5.66 -5.01 -22.58
N GLN A 38 -5.85 -3.71 -22.36
CA GLN A 38 -5.89 -2.72 -23.44
C GLN A 38 -4.50 -2.36 -23.96
N LEU A 39 -3.49 -2.33 -23.08
CA LEU A 39 -2.17 -1.79 -23.40
C LEU A 39 -1.14 -2.85 -23.81
N LEU A 40 -1.21 -4.06 -23.24
CA LEU A 40 -0.09 -5.01 -23.25
C LEU A 40 -0.47 -6.47 -23.56
N SER A 41 -1.76 -6.86 -23.50
CA SER A 41 -2.17 -8.27 -23.67
C SER A 41 -1.68 -8.93 -24.97
N GLY A 42 -1.67 -8.20 -26.09
CA GLY A 42 -1.20 -8.71 -27.38
C GLY A 42 0.32 -8.87 -27.51
N ARG A 43 1.10 -8.43 -26.52
CA ARG A 43 2.58 -8.44 -26.57
C ARG A 43 3.21 -9.61 -25.79
N PHE A 44 2.43 -10.31 -24.98
CA PHE A 44 2.93 -11.38 -24.12
C PHE A 44 1.96 -12.57 -24.11
N SER A 45 2.35 -13.68 -24.74
CA SER A 45 1.59 -14.95 -24.69
C SER A 45 2.52 -16.13 -24.41
N GLY A 46 2.07 -17.10 -23.60
CA GLY A 46 2.71 -18.42 -23.50
C GLY A 46 3.61 -18.69 -22.27
N ALA A 47 3.45 -17.96 -21.16
CA ALA A 47 4.21 -18.23 -19.93
C ALA A 47 3.37 -18.82 -18.78
N TYR A 48 4.03 -19.58 -17.90
CA TYR A 48 3.46 -20.13 -16.65
C TYR A 48 2.85 -19.07 -15.72
N LEU A 49 3.30 -17.81 -15.81
CA LEU A 49 2.84 -16.69 -14.99
C LEU A 49 1.87 -15.76 -15.74
N SER A 50 1.37 -16.16 -16.90
CA SER A 50 0.52 -15.31 -17.74
C SER A 50 -0.73 -14.82 -17.02
N GLY A 51 -1.34 -15.63 -16.17
CA GLY A 51 -2.50 -15.20 -15.38
C GLY A 51 -2.16 -14.21 -14.24
N PHE A 52 -0.88 -13.99 -13.91
CA PHE A 52 -0.45 -12.94 -12.97
C PHE A 52 -0.03 -11.64 -13.64
N TYR A 53 0.02 -11.58 -14.98
CA TYR A 53 0.56 -10.39 -15.67
C TYR A 53 -0.21 -9.11 -15.38
N ARG A 54 -1.54 -9.22 -15.22
CA ARG A 54 -2.38 -8.09 -14.82
C ARG A 54 -2.01 -7.56 -13.43
N ASP A 55 -1.77 -8.46 -12.48
CA ASP A 55 -1.36 -8.11 -11.12
C ASP A 55 0.06 -7.53 -11.10
N PHE A 56 1.00 -8.14 -11.83
CA PHE A 56 2.39 -7.65 -11.90
C PHE A 56 2.48 -6.28 -12.57
N PHE A 57 1.68 -6.03 -13.60
CA PHE A 57 1.56 -4.69 -14.18
C PHE A 57 1.07 -3.68 -13.13
N ASN A 58 0.04 -4.04 -12.36
CA ASN A 58 -0.46 -3.19 -11.30
C ASN A 58 0.60 -2.92 -10.22
N PHE A 59 1.30 -3.95 -9.77
CA PHE A 59 2.34 -3.84 -8.74
C PHE A 59 3.52 -3.01 -9.23
N PHE A 60 3.90 -3.17 -10.49
CA PHE A 60 4.95 -2.37 -11.13
C PHE A 60 4.55 -0.90 -11.20
N MET A 61 3.34 -0.60 -11.68
CA MET A 61 2.84 0.77 -11.77
C MET A 61 2.73 1.42 -10.38
N ALA A 62 2.26 0.68 -9.37
CA ALA A 62 2.25 1.14 -7.98
C ALA A 62 3.67 1.41 -7.48
N PHE A 63 4.65 0.53 -7.75
CA PHE A 63 6.03 0.72 -7.34
C PHE A 63 6.64 2.00 -7.94
N ILE A 64 6.40 2.27 -9.22
CA ILE A 64 6.90 3.49 -9.86
C ILE A 64 6.21 4.73 -9.29
N LEU A 65 4.88 4.75 -9.24
CA LEU A 65 4.11 5.94 -8.91
C LEU A 65 4.06 6.23 -7.40
N LEU A 66 3.99 5.20 -6.56
CA LEU A 66 3.81 5.32 -5.12
C LEU A 66 5.12 5.22 -4.34
N PHE A 67 6.19 4.66 -4.92
CA PHE A 67 7.52 4.62 -4.30
C PHE A 67 8.57 5.42 -5.07
N LEU A 68 8.87 5.06 -6.31
CA LEU A 68 10.04 5.60 -7.00
C LEU A 68 9.94 7.12 -7.16
N ILE A 69 8.82 7.62 -7.69
CA ILE A 69 8.63 9.07 -7.88
C ILE A 69 8.66 9.82 -6.54
N PRO A 70 7.88 9.46 -5.50
CA PRO A 70 7.96 10.12 -4.20
C PRO A 70 9.34 10.06 -3.54
N ALA A 71 10.06 8.93 -3.68
CA ALA A 71 11.43 8.80 -3.17
C ALA A 71 12.40 9.74 -3.89
N LEU A 72 12.26 9.89 -5.22
CA LEU A 72 13.03 10.85 -6.01
C LEU A 72 12.70 12.29 -5.61
N ILE A 73 11.42 12.63 -5.36
CA ILE A 73 11.04 13.95 -4.86
C ILE A 73 11.73 14.23 -3.51
N ILE A 74 11.70 13.28 -2.57
CA ILE A 74 12.37 13.42 -1.28
C ILE A 74 13.88 13.68 -1.45
N LYS A 75 14.54 12.89 -2.31
CA LYS A 75 15.99 12.92 -2.45
C LYS A 75 16.51 14.09 -3.29
N LEU A 76 15.80 14.46 -4.35
CA LEU A 76 16.26 15.44 -5.33
C LEU A 76 15.65 16.83 -5.10
N VAL A 77 14.38 16.90 -4.68
CA VAL A 77 13.66 18.17 -4.51
C VAL A 77 13.75 18.65 -3.06
N PHE A 78 13.42 17.79 -2.10
CA PHE A 78 13.49 18.13 -0.67
C PHE A 78 14.91 18.01 -0.11
N LYS A 79 15.78 17.24 -0.78
CA LYS A 79 17.16 16.96 -0.35
C LYS A 79 17.23 16.33 1.05
N GLU A 80 16.22 15.54 1.40
CA GLU A 80 16.10 14.89 2.70
C GLU A 80 16.52 13.40 2.65
N LYS A 81 16.70 12.80 3.83
CA LYS A 81 17.01 11.38 3.97
C LYS A 81 15.71 10.58 4.07
N LEU A 82 15.60 9.48 3.32
CA LEU A 82 14.46 8.55 3.42
C LEU A 82 14.21 8.03 4.85
N ARG A 83 15.25 8.02 5.69
CA ARG A 83 15.13 7.70 7.11
C ARG A 83 14.11 8.59 7.85
N ALA A 84 13.98 9.87 7.47
CA ALA A 84 12.98 10.79 8.03
C ALA A 84 11.54 10.39 7.66
N TYR A 85 11.39 9.62 6.59
CA TYR A 85 10.12 9.08 6.07
C TYR A 85 9.88 7.63 6.52
N GLY A 86 10.57 7.18 7.58
CA GLY A 86 10.35 5.87 8.20
C GLY A 86 11.14 4.71 7.58
N PHE A 87 12.11 4.96 6.67
CA PHE A 87 13.13 3.98 6.28
C PHE A 87 14.19 3.84 7.38
N ALA A 88 13.76 3.32 8.51
CA ALA A 88 14.58 3.05 9.67
C ALA A 88 14.19 1.71 10.25
N ARG A 89 15.10 1.04 10.96
CA ARG A 89 14.73 -0.17 11.73
C ARG A 89 13.70 0.16 12.81
N GLY A 90 13.82 1.32 13.46
CA GLY A 90 12.91 1.71 14.53
C GLY A 90 13.03 0.81 15.77
N ASP A 91 11.96 0.73 16.56
CA ASP A 91 11.86 -0.19 17.70
C ASP A 91 11.49 -1.60 17.22
N LEU A 92 12.49 -2.49 17.21
CA LEU A 92 12.33 -3.87 16.76
C LEU A 92 11.44 -4.71 17.67
N ARG A 93 11.54 -4.53 18.98
CA ARG A 93 10.77 -5.32 19.93
C ARG A 93 9.30 -4.98 19.82
N LEU A 94 8.98 -3.69 19.77
CA LEU A 94 7.61 -3.24 19.56
C LEU A 94 7.10 -3.64 18.18
N GLY A 95 7.89 -3.45 17.13
CA GLY A 95 7.50 -3.79 15.76
C GLY A 95 7.16 -5.26 15.56
N ILE A 96 8.00 -6.18 16.07
CA ILE A 96 7.72 -7.62 16.06
C ILE A 96 6.47 -7.94 16.88
N LYS A 97 6.32 -7.34 18.08
CA LYS A 97 5.12 -7.52 18.91
C LYS A 97 3.85 -7.13 18.15
N LEU A 98 3.86 -6.00 17.43
CA LEU A 98 2.72 -5.55 16.63
C LEU A 98 2.41 -6.50 15.47
N ILE A 99 3.42 -7.03 14.79
CA ILE A 99 3.22 -8.06 13.75
C ILE A 99 2.53 -9.28 14.37
N ILE A 100 3.08 -9.84 15.44
CA ILE A 100 2.54 -11.05 16.10
C ILE A 100 1.10 -10.84 16.55
N ILE A 101 0.80 -9.71 17.20
CA ILE A 101 -0.56 -9.39 17.67
C ILE A 101 -1.53 -9.21 16.50
N SER A 102 -1.06 -8.75 15.33
CA SER A 102 -1.90 -8.58 14.15
C SER A 102 -2.21 -9.91 13.46
N LEU A 103 -1.37 -10.95 13.61
CA LEU A 103 -1.53 -12.23 12.89
C LEU A 103 -2.90 -12.89 13.07
N PRO A 104 -3.46 -13.06 14.29
CA PRO A 104 -4.78 -13.65 14.46
C PRO A 104 -5.86 -12.87 13.71
N LEU A 105 -5.81 -11.53 13.79
CA LEU A 105 -6.77 -10.68 13.09
C LEU A 105 -6.63 -10.80 11.57
N ILE A 106 -5.40 -10.83 11.04
CA ILE A 106 -5.12 -11.04 9.61
C ILE A 106 -5.70 -12.37 9.14
N VAL A 107 -5.43 -13.46 9.87
CA VAL A 107 -5.88 -14.80 9.50
C VAL A 107 -7.40 -14.91 9.56
N ILE A 108 -8.02 -14.45 10.65
CA ILE A 108 -9.48 -14.51 10.82
C ILE A 108 -10.19 -13.65 9.77
N SER A 109 -9.75 -12.40 9.58
CA SER A 109 -10.36 -11.48 8.61
C SER A 109 -10.18 -11.95 7.17
N GLY A 110 -8.99 -12.47 6.81
CA GLY A 110 -8.74 -13.05 5.50
C GLY A 110 -9.60 -14.28 5.23
N TRP A 111 -9.69 -15.20 6.20
CA TRP A 111 -10.51 -16.41 6.11
C TRP A 111 -12.01 -16.07 5.97
N ALA A 112 -12.51 -15.13 6.77
CA ALA A 112 -13.90 -14.69 6.69
C ALA A 112 -14.20 -13.98 5.36
N SER A 113 -13.31 -13.11 4.92
CA SER A 113 -13.50 -12.32 3.69
C SER A 113 -13.42 -13.19 2.43
N ALA A 114 -12.54 -14.19 2.40
CA ALA A 114 -12.37 -15.09 1.26
C ALA A 114 -13.63 -15.90 0.89
N ARG A 115 -14.59 -16.05 1.83
CA ARG A 115 -15.87 -16.74 1.61
C ARG A 115 -16.96 -15.84 1.04
N ARG A 116 -16.69 -14.54 0.91
CA ARG A 116 -17.67 -13.58 0.41
C ARG A 116 -17.53 -13.39 -1.11
N LEU A 117 -18.65 -13.37 -1.80
CA LEU A 117 -18.69 -13.26 -3.27
C LEU A 117 -18.11 -11.95 -3.79
N ASP A 118 -18.25 -10.85 -3.06
CA ASP A 118 -17.69 -9.54 -3.43
C ASP A 118 -16.15 -9.54 -3.38
N PHE A 119 -15.55 -10.10 -2.33
CA PHE A 119 -14.10 -10.28 -2.24
C PHE A 119 -13.57 -11.24 -3.29
N GLN A 120 -14.26 -12.36 -3.51
CA GLN A 120 -13.89 -13.27 -4.58
C GLN A 120 -13.89 -12.51 -5.91
N LYS A 121 -14.95 -11.77 -6.26
CA LYS A 121 -15.00 -11.03 -7.54
C LYS A 121 -13.86 -10.02 -7.69
N GLU A 122 -13.49 -9.33 -6.62
CA GLU A 122 -12.41 -8.34 -6.63
C GLU A 122 -11.01 -8.97 -6.77
N TYR A 123 -10.75 -10.08 -6.08
CA TYR A 123 -9.42 -10.69 -6.02
C TYR A 123 -9.36 -11.98 -6.83
N SER A 124 -8.64 -11.96 -7.96
CA SER A 124 -8.55 -13.09 -8.89
C SER A 124 -7.22 -13.83 -8.89
N ALA A 125 -6.25 -13.43 -8.06
CA ALA A 125 -4.86 -13.89 -8.13
C ALA A 125 -4.74 -15.42 -8.23
N PHE A 126 -5.40 -16.21 -7.39
CA PHE A 126 -5.38 -17.68 -7.46
C PHE A 126 -6.68 -18.31 -7.98
N LYS A 127 -7.53 -17.52 -8.64
CA LYS A 127 -8.72 -18.04 -9.32
C LYS A 127 -8.39 -18.62 -10.69
N ILE A 128 -7.49 -17.93 -11.39
CA ILE A 128 -7.08 -18.23 -12.76
C ILE A 128 -5.62 -18.68 -12.85
N ASN A 129 -4.92 -18.71 -11.71
CA ASN A 129 -3.54 -19.16 -11.59
C ASN A 129 -3.46 -20.38 -10.66
N PRO A 130 -2.48 -21.28 -10.87
CA PRO A 130 -2.37 -22.50 -10.08
C PRO A 130 -1.97 -22.21 -8.63
N LEU A 131 -2.62 -22.88 -7.68
CA LEU A 131 -2.30 -22.79 -6.26
C LEU A 131 -1.14 -23.72 -5.90
N THR A 132 0.05 -23.43 -6.43
CA THR A 132 1.28 -24.16 -6.09
C THR A 132 2.18 -23.31 -5.19
N LEU A 133 3.05 -23.95 -4.40
CA LEU A 133 4.02 -23.26 -3.57
C LEU A 133 4.89 -22.28 -4.38
N LYS A 134 5.31 -22.68 -5.59
CA LYS A 134 6.09 -21.83 -6.51
C LYS A 134 5.31 -20.57 -6.91
N ALA A 135 4.06 -20.72 -7.33
CA ALA A 135 3.21 -19.58 -7.71
C ALA A 135 2.94 -18.65 -6.52
N ILE A 136 2.69 -19.22 -5.33
CA ILE A 136 2.50 -18.47 -4.08
C ILE A 136 3.73 -17.64 -3.75
N ILE A 137 4.93 -18.21 -3.79
CA ILE A 137 6.17 -17.48 -3.48
C ILE A 137 6.40 -16.34 -4.47
N ILE A 138 6.27 -16.60 -5.78
CA ILE A 138 6.49 -15.58 -6.82
C ILE A 138 5.49 -14.42 -6.65
N TYR A 139 4.20 -14.75 -6.49
CA TYR A 139 3.16 -13.75 -6.29
C TYR A 139 3.40 -12.95 -5.00
N ALA A 140 3.68 -13.63 -3.89
CA ALA A 140 3.92 -12.97 -2.61
C ALA A 140 5.14 -12.03 -2.67
N LEU A 141 6.22 -12.41 -3.34
CA LEU A 141 7.39 -11.54 -3.53
C LEU A 141 7.05 -10.32 -4.39
N ALA A 142 6.33 -10.49 -5.50
CA ALA A 142 5.89 -9.35 -6.33
C ALA A 142 4.93 -8.42 -5.56
N PHE A 143 4.01 -9.01 -4.81
CA PHE A 143 3.02 -8.28 -4.02
C PHE A 143 3.63 -7.56 -2.82
N PHE A 144 4.78 -8.00 -2.33
CA PHE A 144 5.56 -7.26 -1.34
C PHE A 144 5.97 -5.89 -1.87
N PHE A 145 6.42 -5.78 -3.13
CA PHE A 145 6.80 -4.50 -3.72
C PHE A 145 5.61 -3.54 -3.86
N TYR A 146 4.41 -4.08 -4.12
CA TYR A 146 3.19 -3.29 -4.11
C TYR A 146 2.94 -2.67 -2.74
N TYR A 147 2.88 -3.48 -1.67
CA TYR A 147 2.58 -2.95 -0.33
C TYR A 147 3.71 -2.11 0.26
N PHE A 148 4.95 -2.42 -0.09
CA PHE A 148 6.09 -1.56 0.18
C PHE A 148 5.86 -0.16 -0.40
N ALA A 149 5.45 -0.07 -1.67
CA ALA A 149 5.20 1.22 -2.31
C ALA A 149 3.97 1.92 -1.76
N PHE A 150 2.89 1.16 -1.52
CA PHE A 150 1.66 1.67 -0.93
C PHE A 150 1.91 2.30 0.45
N GLU A 151 2.53 1.56 1.38
CA GLU A 151 2.80 2.06 2.72
C GLU A 151 3.84 3.18 2.71
N PHE A 152 4.84 3.12 1.83
CA PHE A 152 5.77 4.24 1.66
C PHE A 152 5.06 5.52 1.25
N PHE A 153 4.13 5.47 0.31
CA PHE A 153 3.39 6.64 -0.12
C PHE A 153 2.57 7.27 1.01
N PHE A 154 1.74 6.46 1.67
CA PHE A 154 0.79 6.97 2.65
C PHE A 154 1.45 7.27 4.00
N ARG A 155 2.24 6.34 4.54
CA ARG A 155 2.84 6.46 5.89
C ARG A 155 4.24 7.06 5.86
N GLY A 156 4.95 6.96 4.75
CA GLY A 156 6.22 7.65 4.55
C GLY A 156 5.97 9.05 4.03
N PHE A 157 5.79 9.18 2.72
CA PHE A 157 5.75 10.44 1.98
C PHE A 157 4.67 11.41 2.49
N LEU A 158 3.41 10.97 2.56
CA LEU A 158 2.29 11.81 3.04
C LEU A 158 2.38 12.05 4.55
N LEU A 159 2.30 11.00 5.36
CA LEU A 159 2.23 11.15 6.82
C LEU A 159 3.43 11.88 7.42
N GLN A 160 4.65 11.42 7.13
CA GLN A 160 5.85 12.03 7.72
C GLN A 160 6.20 13.35 7.04
N GLY A 161 5.92 13.51 5.75
CA GLY A 161 6.18 14.76 5.04
C GLY A 161 5.23 15.90 5.43
N LEU A 162 3.97 15.60 5.80
CA LEU A 162 2.99 16.60 6.24
C LEU A 162 3.04 16.88 7.76
N LYS A 163 3.61 15.96 8.55
CA LYS A 163 3.69 16.08 10.01
C LYS A 163 4.36 17.38 10.50
N PRO A 164 5.45 17.91 9.91
CA PRO A 164 6.04 19.17 10.35
C PRO A 164 5.09 20.37 10.23
N ALA A 165 4.19 20.34 9.25
CA ALA A 165 3.26 21.42 8.96
C ALA A 165 1.97 21.34 9.79
N PHE A 166 1.39 20.15 9.87
CA PHE A 166 0.05 19.97 10.47
C PHE A 166 0.08 19.33 11.86
N GLY A 167 1.23 18.82 12.31
CA GLY A 167 1.34 18.01 13.51
C GLY A 167 0.89 16.56 13.28
N SER A 168 1.16 15.68 14.26
CA SER A 168 0.96 14.23 14.12
C SER A 168 -0.48 13.84 13.83
N LEU A 169 -1.45 14.40 14.57
CA LEU A 169 -2.86 14.02 14.45
C LEU A 169 -3.45 14.48 13.12
N ASN A 170 -3.29 15.74 12.76
CA ASN A 170 -3.84 16.24 11.51
C ASN A 170 -3.16 15.61 10.29
N ALA A 171 -1.84 15.39 10.30
CA ALA A 171 -1.17 14.67 9.22
C ALA A 171 -1.69 13.23 9.08
N LEU A 172 -1.99 12.56 10.21
CA LEU A 172 -2.61 11.22 10.21
C LEU A 172 -4.01 11.23 9.61
N LEU A 173 -4.83 12.23 9.94
CA LEU A 173 -6.16 12.38 9.37
C LEU A 173 -6.10 12.74 7.88
N ILE A 174 -5.24 13.69 7.51
CA ILE A 174 -5.06 14.13 6.13
C ILE A 174 -4.62 12.98 5.24
N GLN A 175 -3.65 12.15 5.64
CA GLN A 175 -3.22 11.00 4.82
C GLN A 175 -4.27 9.90 4.76
N THR A 176 -5.11 9.77 5.79
CA THR A 176 -6.18 8.75 5.84
C THR A 176 -7.23 9.00 4.78
N ILE A 177 -7.52 10.26 4.45
CA ILE A 177 -8.49 10.62 3.42
C ILE A 177 -8.13 9.96 2.07
N PRO A 178 -7.00 10.27 1.41
CA PRO A 178 -6.67 9.64 0.14
C PRO A 178 -6.41 8.13 0.29
N CYS A 179 -5.89 7.65 1.43
CA CYS A 179 -5.70 6.22 1.65
C CYS A 179 -7.01 5.43 1.64
N CYS A 180 -8.09 6.00 2.19
CA CYS A 180 -9.43 5.39 2.10
C CYS A 180 -10.01 5.53 0.68
N LEU A 181 -9.89 6.71 0.07
CA LEU A 181 -10.48 6.98 -1.24
C LEU A 181 -9.94 6.07 -2.36
N VAL A 182 -8.68 5.63 -2.28
CA VAL A 182 -8.14 4.65 -3.26
C VAL A 182 -8.80 3.27 -3.19
N HIS A 183 -9.49 2.95 -2.08
CA HIS A 183 -10.26 1.72 -1.95
C HIS A 183 -11.68 1.84 -2.54
N LEU A 184 -12.11 3.01 -3.03
CA LEU A 184 -13.43 3.13 -3.64
C LEU A 184 -13.57 2.17 -4.85
N GLY A 185 -14.67 1.41 -4.83
CA GLY A 185 -14.95 0.31 -5.76
C GLY A 185 -14.58 -1.08 -5.22
N LYS A 186 -13.83 -1.18 -4.12
CA LYS A 186 -13.59 -2.43 -3.38
C LYS A 186 -14.85 -2.85 -2.58
N PRO A 187 -14.90 -4.10 -2.06
CA PRO A 187 -15.94 -4.50 -1.12
C PRO A 187 -16.16 -3.48 0.00
N VAL A 188 -17.42 -3.19 0.34
CA VAL A 188 -17.78 -2.11 1.27
C VAL A 188 -17.08 -2.27 2.62
N SER A 189 -17.01 -3.50 3.15
CA SER A 189 -16.31 -3.76 4.41
C SER A 189 -14.81 -3.48 4.32
N GLU A 190 -14.17 -3.66 3.17
CA GLU A 190 -12.77 -3.31 2.94
C GLU A 190 -12.58 -1.79 2.97
N VAL A 191 -13.49 -1.03 2.35
CA VAL A 191 -13.42 0.44 2.36
C VAL A 191 -13.48 0.98 3.79
N PHE A 192 -14.45 0.54 4.60
CA PHE A 192 -14.53 0.98 6.00
C PHE A 192 -13.38 0.45 6.86
N ALA A 193 -12.95 -0.79 6.65
CA ALA A 193 -11.77 -1.33 7.33
C ALA A 193 -10.50 -0.54 6.99
N SER A 194 -10.37 -0.02 5.76
CA SER A 194 -9.22 0.77 5.32
C SER A 194 -9.07 2.07 6.11
N ILE A 195 -10.17 2.69 6.58
CA ILE A 195 -10.13 3.88 7.44
C ILE A 195 -9.46 3.52 8.78
N VAL A 196 -9.96 2.45 9.42
CA VAL A 196 -9.44 1.98 10.71
C VAL A 196 -7.98 1.53 10.57
N ALA A 197 -7.67 0.75 9.54
CA ALA A 197 -6.32 0.29 9.25
C ALA A 197 -5.37 1.46 8.93
N SER A 198 -5.85 2.49 8.23
CA SER A 198 -5.08 3.71 7.95
C SER A 198 -4.63 4.43 9.22
N LEU A 199 -5.58 4.64 10.14
CA LEU A 199 -5.30 5.27 11.44
C LEU A 199 -4.35 4.42 12.28
N LEU A 200 -4.61 3.11 12.37
CA LEU A 200 -3.78 2.18 13.16
C LEU A 200 -2.36 2.08 12.61
N PHE A 201 -2.18 1.94 11.30
CA PHE A 201 -0.85 1.79 10.72
C PHE A 201 -0.06 3.10 10.83
N GLY A 202 -0.69 4.26 10.61
CA GLY A 202 -0.02 5.53 10.83
C GLY A 202 0.39 5.72 12.30
N TYR A 203 -0.45 5.30 13.25
CA TYR A 203 -0.08 5.25 14.66
C TYR A 203 1.10 4.30 14.92
N PHE A 204 1.10 3.08 14.38
CA PHE A 204 2.21 2.13 14.52
C PHE A 204 3.53 2.70 13.98
N VAL A 205 3.48 3.44 12.88
CA VAL A 205 4.66 4.11 12.32
C VAL A 205 5.18 5.21 13.26
N PHE A 206 4.30 5.94 13.96
CA PHE A 206 4.74 6.89 14.98
C PHE A 206 5.39 6.20 16.18
N GLN A 207 4.81 5.10 16.66
CA GLN A 207 5.32 4.38 17.82
C GLN A 207 6.65 3.68 17.52
N THR A 208 6.73 2.98 16.40
CA THR A 208 7.91 2.19 16.02
C THR A 208 8.97 3.03 15.33
N ARG A 209 8.62 4.18 14.77
CA ARG A 209 9.49 5.01 13.89
C ARG A 209 10.01 4.24 12.67
N SER A 210 9.22 3.31 12.15
CA SER A 210 9.59 2.43 11.03
C SER A 210 8.38 2.04 10.19
N LEU A 211 8.54 2.06 8.86
CA LEU A 211 7.53 1.55 7.93
C LEU A 211 7.53 0.03 7.82
N TRP A 212 8.67 -0.63 8.10
CA TRP A 212 8.84 -2.06 7.80
C TRP A 212 7.78 -2.94 8.46
N TYR A 213 7.38 -2.60 9.68
CA TYR A 213 6.39 -3.38 10.41
C TYR A 213 5.00 -3.29 9.79
N VAL A 214 4.56 -2.11 9.37
CA VAL A 214 3.26 -1.94 8.70
C VAL A 214 3.28 -2.48 7.27
N ILE A 215 4.41 -2.40 6.57
CA ILE A 215 4.61 -3.04 5.27
C ILE A 215 4.41 -4.55 5.39
N ILE A 216 5.04 -5.19 6.38
CA ILE A 216 4.90 -6.63 6.62
C ILE A 216 3.45 -6.98 6.98
N ILE A 217 2.84 -6.23 7.91
CA ILE A 217 1.43 -6.46 8.30
C ILE A 217 0.51 -6.36 7.08
N HIS A 218 0.62 -5.30 6.28
CA HIS A 218 -0.26 -5.10 5.13
C HIS A 218 -0.01 -6.12 4.03
N TRP A 219 1.25 -6.47 3.79
CA TRP A 219 1.62 -7.56 2.89
C TRP A 219 1.00 -8.90 3.31
N LEU A 220 1.05 -9.23 4.59
CA LEU A 220 0.42 -10.44 5.13
C LEU A 220 -1.10 -10.42 4.98
N VAL A 221 -1.76 -9.26 5.16
CA VAL A 221 -3.21 -9.11 4.89
C VAL A 221 -3.53 -9.54 3.45
N GLY A 222 -2.82 -8.97 2.47
CA GLY A 222 -3.07 -9.27 1.07
C GLY A 222 -2.73 -10.70 0.67
N VAL A 223 -1.57 -11.22 1.10
CA VAL A 223 -1.15 -12.60 0.78
C VAL A 223 -2.12 -13.61 1.40
N CYS A 224 -2.49 -13.42 2.67
CA CYS A 224 -3.39 -14.33 3.39
C CYS A 224 -4.78 -14.37 2.72
N LEU A 225 -5.34 -13.22 2.38
CA LEU A 225 -6.61 -13.14 1.66
C LEU A 225 -6.57 -13.87 0.31
N ASN A 226 -5.55 -13.62 -0.51
CA ASN A 226 -5.46 -14.23 -1.84
C ASN A 226 -5.26 -15.76 -1.77
N ILE A 227 -4.46 -16.25 -0.81
CA ILE A 227 -4.30 -17.69 -0.57
C ILE A 227 -5.63 -18.31 -0.13
N PHE A 228 -6.35 -17.69 0.82
CA PHE A 228 -7.64 -18.23 1.26
C PHE A 228 -8.70 -18.22 0.16
N ILE A 229 -8.71 -17.22 -0.72
CA ILE A 229 -9.59 -17.22 -1.90
C ILE A 229 -9.23 -18.39 -2.82
N GLY A 230 -7.94 -18.60 -3.09
CA GLY A 230 -7.47 -19.74 -3.87
C GLY A 230 -7.88 -21.09 -3.27
N LEU A 231 -7.76 -21.26 -1.95
CA LEU A 231 -8.17 -22.47 -1.23
C LEU A 231 -9.69 -22.66 -1.15
N THR A 232 -10.48 -21.60 -1.31
CA THR A 232 -11.96 -21.68 -1.23
C THR A 232 -12.57 -22.09 -2.56
N LEU A 233 -11.86 -21.90 -3.67
CA LEU A 233 -12.38 -22.06 -5.03
C LEU A 233 -11.83 -23.30 -5.77
N ASN A 234 -10.83 -23.97 -5.20
CA ASN A 234 -10.29 -25.25 -5.66
C ASN A 234 -10.69 -26.34 -4.68
#